data_AF-A0A0T6LQD8-F1
#
_entry.id   AF-A0A0T6LQD8-F1
#
_cell.length_a   1.000
_cell.length_b   1.000
_cell.length_c   1.000
_cell.angle_alpha   90.00
_cell.angle_beta   90.00
_cell.angle_gamma   90.00
#
_symmetry.space_group_name_H-M   'P 1'
#
loop_
_entity.id
_entity.type
_entity.pdbx_description
1 polymer ?
#
loop_
_entity_poly.entity_id
_entity_poly.type
_entity_poly.pdbx_seq_one_letter_code
_entity_poly.pdbx_strand_id
1 'polypeptide(L)'
;MSHRHSHDVIVVGAGASGLAAASSLHAAGLDTVCLEARARVGGRMLSVATSYPGRALDLGATWFWDGEERIRTLAARSGIATFDQHLAGDTLLQETTGTRRLTGNLLDAPSHRFTSGSQSVATALAGTLPAESLLLNTPVTAIRQVSQHRLTVLTPAGPSHARHVILAIPPALALERIDFHDALPADLVRLARSTPVWMGTVTKVVAHYPAVFWRERGLAGAVFSRTGPLQEIHDMSGPDGRPAALLGFAHARAVRPGFDKAVTGQLARLFGPAAPAPDVLHVQDWSTERWTAPPTVHRLTDYSLLGHALYQRPALDGRLHWASTETATENAGHIEGALAAGERAARSVLASAGLLNGVTTTRR
;
A
#
# COMPACT_ATOMS: atom_id res chain seq x y z
N MET A 1 -19.59 15.60 21.15
CA MET A 1 -18.85 14.43 21.67
C MET A 1 -17.45 14.91 22.04
N SER A 2 -17.05 14.80 23.31
CA SER A 2 -15.74 15.29 23.77
C SER A 2 -14.65 14.36 23.25
N HIS A 3 -13.85 14.81 22.29
CA HIS A 3 -12.65 14.09 21.90
C HIS A 3 -11.69 14.13 23.10
N ARG A 4 -11.31 12.96 23.62
CA ARG A 4 -10.19 12.88 24.55
C ARG A 4 -8.96 13.39 23.81
N HIS A 5 -8.36 14.48 24.27
CA HIS A 5 -7.13 15.03 23.68
C HIS A 5 -5.87 14.24 24.12
N SER A 6 -6.02 13.05 24.67
CA SER A 6 -4.99 12.33 25.42
C SER A 6 -5.15 10.82 25.26
N HIS A 7 -4.15 10.17 24.66
CA HIS A 7 -4.12 8.73 24.38
C HIS A 7 -2.84 8.06 24.91
N ASP A 8 -2.83 6.74 25.02
CA ASP A 8 -1.59 5.98 25.19
C ASP A 8 -0.79 6.02 23.89
N VAL A 9 -1.45 5.76 22.77
CA VAL A 9 -0.81 5.69 21.44
C VAL A 9 -1.59 6.45 20.39
N ILE A 10 -0.89 7.26 19.60
CA ILE A 10 -1.42 7.79 18.33
C ILE A 10 -0.69 7.09 17.17
N VAL A 11 -1.45 6.48 16.27
CA VAL A 11 -0.93 5.90 15.02
C VAL A 11 -1.22 6.86 13.87
N VAL A 12 -0.21 7.25 13.12
CA VAL A 12 -0.33 8.16 11.97
C VAL A 12 -0.32 7.38 10.68
N GLY A 13 -1.47 7.30 10.00
CA GLY A 13 -1.69 6.58 8.73
C GLY A 13 -2.47 5.28 8.91
N ALA A 14 -3.60 5.14 8.20
CA ALA A 14 -4.46 3.96 8.18
C ALA A 14 -4.20 3.06 6.96
N GLY A 15 -2.93 2.85 6.62
CA GLY A 15 -2.49 1.76 5.74
C GLY A 15 -2.42 0.43 6.49
N ALA A 16 -2.05 -0.66 5.80
CA ALA A 16 -1.92 -1.99 6.40
C ALA A 16 -1.07 -1.99 7.69
N SER A 17 0.08 -1.30 7.66
CA SER A 17 1.00 -1.21 8.81
C SER A 17 0.38 -0.50 10.02
N GLY A 18 -0.21 0.68 9.81
CA GLY A 18 -0.80 1.45 10.90
C GLY A 18 -2.02 0.77 11.48
N LEU A 19 -2.87 0.19 10.64
CA LEU A 19 -4.04 -0.56 11.09
C LEU A 19 -3.64 -1.85 11.84
N ALA A 20 -2.60 -2.56 11.40
CA ALA A 20 -2.07 -3.72 12.13
C ALA A 20 -1.51 -3.32 13.51
N ALA A 21 -0.78 -2.19 13.58
CA ALA A 21 -0.29 -1.65 14.84
C ALA A 21 -1.44 -1.26 15.78
N ALA A 22 -2.40 -0.48 15.28
CA ALA A 22 -3.56 -0.02 16.04
C ALA A 22 -4.40 -1.20 16.56
N SER A 23 -4.67 -2.19 15.70
CA SER A 23 -5.44 -3.39 16.08
C SER A 23 -4.74 -4.17 17.19
N SER A 24 -3.42 -4.34 17.09
CA SER A 24 -2.63 -5.06 18.09
C SER A 24 -2.58 -4.34 19.44
N LEU A 25 -2.43 -3.01 19.43
CA LEU A 25 -2.41 -2.19 20.64
C LEU A 25 -3.79 -2.11 21.31
N HIS A 26 -4.84 -2.00 20.51
CA HIS A 26 -6.22 -2.01 21.01
C HIS A 26 -6.57 -3.37 21.64
N ALA A 27 -6.21 -4.49 20.99
CA ALA A 27 -6.39 -5.83 21.55
C ALA A 27 -5.63 -6.04 22.88
N ALA A 28 -4.54 -5.29 23.10
CA ALA A 28 -3.79 -5.29 24.35
C ALA A 28 -4.33 -4.29 25.41
N GLY A 29 -5.46 -3.63 25.12
CA GLY A 29 -6.15 -2.73 26.06
C GLY A 29 -5.61 -1.30 26.15
N LEU A 30 -4.73 -0.88 25.22
CA LEU A 30 -4.22 0.49 25.19
C LEU A 30 -5.19 1.46 24.51
N ASP A 31 -5.33 2.67 25.06
CA ASP A 31 -6.07 3.77 24.44
C ASP A 31 -5.32 4.23 23.18
N THR A 32 -5.77 3.75 22.02
CA THR A 32 -5.12 3.93 20.73
C THR A 32 -6.05 4.63 19.76
N VAL A 33 -5.56 5.68 19.10
CA VAL A 33 -6.28 6.35 18.01
C VAL A 33 -5.42 6.33 16.74
N CYS A 34 -6.03 6.04 15.60
CA CYS A 34 -5.43 6.07 14.28
C CYS A 34 -5.90 7.31 13.50
N LEU A 35 -4.97 8.14 13.05
CA LEU A 35 -5.24 9.37 12.31
C LEU A 35 -4.86 9.16 10.84
N GLU A 36 -5.83 9.26 9.94
CA GLU A 36 -5.63 9.10 8.49
C GLU A 36 -5.90 10.40 7.76
N ALA A 37 -4.98 10.78 6.88
CA ALA A 37 -5.07 12.02 6.12
C ALA A 37 -6.19 11.99 5.07
N ARG A 38 -6.53 10.82 4.52
CA ARG A 38 -7.58 10.65 3.52
C ARG A 38 -8.95 10.39 4.12
N ALA A 39 -9.97 10.47 3.27
CA ALA A 39 -11.34 10.02 3.57
C ALA A 39 -11.52 8.49 3.52
N ARG A 40 -10.43 7.71 3.43
CA ARG A 40 -10.46 6.25 3.30
C ARG A 40 -9.27 5.60 3.99
N VAL A 41 -9.45 4.36 4.42
CA VAL A 41 -8.34 3.47 4.80
C VAL A 41 -7.66 2.86 3.57
N GLY A 42 -6.55 2.14 3.82
CA GLY A 42 -5.87 1.31 2.82
C GLY A 42 -4.55 1.88 2.35
N GLY A 43 -4.37 3.20 2.38
CA GLY A 43 -3.17 3.85 1.86
C GLY A 43 -2.92 3.43 0.40
N ARG A 44 -1.83 2.68 0.18
CA ARG A 44 -1.43 2.09 -1.11
C ARG A 44 -2.23 0.85 -1.53
N MET A 45 -3.12 0.34 -0.68
CA MET A 45 -4.16 -0.61 -1.08
C MET A 45 -5.39 0.21 -1.48
N LEU A 46 -5.59 0.36 -2.78
CA LEU A 46 -6.70 1.10 -3.38
C LEU A 46 -7.39 0.19 -4.37
N SER A 47 -8.68 -0.04 -4.16
CA SER A 47 -9.50 -0.86 -5.04
C SER A 47 -10.69 -0.04 -5.55
N VAL A 48 -11.06 -0.23 -6.82
CA VAL A 48 -12.26 0.35 -7.42
C VAL A 48 -13.35 -0.70 -7.49
N ALA A 49 -14.57 -0.30 -7.13
CA ALA A 49 -15.75 -1.15 -7.27
C ALA A 49 -16.03 -1.45 -8.74
N THR A 50 -16.63 -2.61 -9.00
CA THR A 50 -17.04 -3.03 -10.34
C THR A 50 -18.54 -3.24 -10.38
N SER A 51 -19.08 -3.49 -11.58
CA SER A 51 -20.48 -3.92 -11.74
C SER A 51 -20.76 -5.32 -11.17
N TYR A 52 -19.71 -6.07 -10.79
CA TYR A 52 -19.83 -7.39 -10.17
C TYR A 52 -19.80 -7.24 -8.64
N PRO A 53 -20.92 -7.53 -7.93
CA PRO A 53 -20.98 -7.39 -6.48
C PRO A 53 -19.88 -8.17 -5.77
N GLY A 54 -19.24 -7.54 -4.78
CA GLY A 54 -18.16 -8.15 -4.01
C GLY A 54 -16.84 -8.32 -4.75
N ARG A 55 -16.73 -7.86 -6.01
CA ARG A 55 -15.50 -7.92 -6.81
C ARG A 55 -14.98 -6.52 -7.12
N ALA A 56 -13.66 -6.35 -6.99
CA ALA A 56 -12.99 -5.08 -7.19
C ALA A 56 -11.72 -5.22 -8.05
N LEU A 57 -11.26 -4.11 -8.60
CA LEU A 57 -9.99 -4.01 -9.34
C LEU A 57 -9.01 -3.15 -8.56
N ASP A 58 -7.75 -3.56 -8.48
CA ASP A 58 -6.77 -2.90 -7.63
C ASP A 58 -5.95 -1.85 -8.39
N LEU A 59 -6.06 -0.59 -7.99
CA LEU A 59 -5.20 0.51 -8.44
C LEU A 59 -3.91 0.66 -7.62
N GLY A 60 -3.81 -0.09 -6.52
CA GLY A 60 -2.68 -0.10 -5.59
C GLY A 60 -1.93 -1.43 -5.53
N ALA A 61 -1.60 -1.92 -4.33
CA ALA A 61 -1.13 -3.29 -4.17
C ALA A 61 -2.17 -4.30 -4.70
N THR A 62 -1.72 -5.42 -5.28
CA THR A 62 -2.60 -6.41 -5.95
C THR A 62 -2.33 -7.82 -5.49
N TRP A 63 -1.06 -8.19 -5.43
CA TRP A 63 -0.63 -9.57 -5.21
C TRP A 63 -0.13 -9.79 -3.78
N PHE A 64 -0.20 -11.05 -3.36
CA PHE A 64 0.57 -11.62 -2.26
C PHE A 64 1.06 -13.03 -2.67
N TRP A 65 2.03 -13.58 -1.96
CA TRP A 65 2.68 -14.85 -2.32
C TRP A 65 2.57 -15.92 -1.21
N ASP A 66 2.78 -17.20 -1.55
CA ASP A 66 2.64 -18.32 -0.60
C ASP A 66 3.50 -18.18 0.66
N GLY A 67 4.69 -17.60 0.53
CA GLY A 67 5.62 -17.35 1.63
C GLY A 67 5.26 -16.17 2.54
N GLU A 68 4.17 -15.45 2.25
CA GLU A 68 3.73 -14.29 3.02
C GLU A 68 2.65 -14.68 4.04
N GLU A 69 3.09 -15.23 5.16
CA GLU A 69 2.19 -15.88 6.12
C GLU A 69 1.28 -14.90 6.87
N ARG A 70 1.71 -13.65 7.13
CA ARG A 70 0.88 -12.69 7.88
C ARG A 70 -0.34 -12.30 7.07
N ILE A 71 -0.16 -11.98 5.79
CA ILE A 71 -1.27 -11.60 4.93
C ILE A 71 -2.19 -12.80 4.65
N ARG A 72 -1.65 -14.01 4.48
CA ARG A 72 -2.44 -15.24 4.35
C ARG A 72 -3.29 -15.52 5.58
N THR A 73 -2.68 -15.47 6.77
CA THR A 73 -3.39 -15.64 8.05
C THR A 73 -4.45 -14.56 8.25
N LEU A 74 -4.12 -13.31 7.93
CA LEU A 74 -5.06 -12.18 8.02
C LEU A 74 -6.26 -12.34 7.07
N ALA A 75 -6.03 -12.76 5.82
CA ALA A 75 -7.09 -13.01 4.87
C ALA A 75 -8.02 -14.13 5.38
N ALA A 76 -7.45 -15.26 5.80
CA ALA A 76 -8.21 -16.40 6.31
C ALA A 76 -9.05 -16.05 7.55
N ARG A 77 -8.44 -15.45 8.58
CA ARG A 77 -9.15 -15.10 9.83
C ARG A 77 -10.24 -14.04 9.64
N SER A 78 -10.13 -13.24 8.58
CA SER A 78 -11.08 -12.15 8.28
C SER A 78 -12.12 -12.56 7.24
N GLY A 79 -12.11 -13.82 6.77
CA GLY A 79 -13.03 -14.31 5.74
C GLY A 79 -12.85 -13.63 4.38
N ILE A 80 -11.67 -13.09 4.08
CA ILE A 80 -11.40 -12.46 2.79
C ILE A 80 -11.13 -13.55 1.77
N ALA A 81 -12.03 -13.70 0.79
CA ALA A 81 -11.86 -14.68 -0.28
C ALA A 81 -10.68 -14.32 -1.19
N THR A 82 -9.79 -15.28 -1.41
CA THR A 82 -8.62 -15.16 -2.30
C THR A 82 -8.71 -16.11 -3.49
N PHE A 83 -7.96 -15.82 -4.55
CA PHE A 83 -7.88 -16.67 -5.74
C PHE A 83 -6.52 -16.53 -6.42
N ASP A 84 -6.13 -17.54 -7.17
CA ASP A 84 -4.84 -17.59 -7.86
C ASP A 84 -4.78 -16.59 -9.03
N GLN A 85 -3.62 -15.97 -9.22
CA GLN A 85 -3.31 -15.19 -10.42
C GLN A 85 -3.40 -16.09 -11.65
N HIS A 86 -4.06 -15.60 -12.70
CA HIS A 86 -4.11 -16.32 -13.96
C HIS A 86 -2.73 -16.28 -14.66
N LEU A 87 -2.18 -17.46 -14.95
CA LEU A 87 -0.87 -17.62 -15.58
C LEU A 87 -0.92 -18.32 -16.95
N ALA A 88 -2.04 -18.95 -17.31
CA ALA A 88 -2.09 -19.83 -18.48
C ALA A 88 -2.07 -19.04 -19.79
N GLY A 89 -1.27 -19.51 -20.75
CA GLY A 89 -1.15 -18.90 -22.08
C GLY A 89 0.18 -18.20 -22.29
N ASP A 90 0.27 -17.48 -23.40
CA ASP A 90 1.52 -16.93 -23.91
C ASP A 90 1.68 -15.43 -23.60
N THR A 91 2.93 -15.00 -23.45
CA THR A 91 3.31 -13.59 -23.30
C THR A 91 3.40 -12.89 -24.66
N LEU A 92 2.99 -11.63 -24.72
CA LEU A 92 3.29 -10.75 -25.85
C LEU A 92 4.53 -9.88 -25.55
N LEU A 93 5.43 -9.76 -26.52
CA LEU A 93 6.54 -8.83 -26.52
C LEU A 93 6.33 -7.78 -27.60
N GLN A 94 6.15 -6.52 -27.20
CA GLN A 94 6.03 -5.40 -28.12
C GLN A 94 7.36 -4.66 -28.26
N GLU A 95 7.87 -4.64 -29.49
CA GLU A 95 9.06 -3.91 -29.91
C GLU A 95 8.67 -2.77 -30.87
N THR A 96 9.63 -1.93 -31.23
CA THR A 96 9.41 -0.83 -32.19
C THR A 96 9.01 -1.33 -33.58
N THR A 97 9.40 -2.55 -33.95
CA THR A 97 9.12 -3.17 -35.25
C THR A 97 7.83 -3.98 -35.30
N GLY A 98 7.21 -4.27 -34.15
CA GLY A 98 5.98 -5.06 -34.07
C GLY A 98 5.81 -5.82 -32.76
N THR A 99 4.80 -6.69 -32.72
CA THR A 99 4.47 -7.53 -31.55
C THR A 99 4.78 -8.99 -31.86
N ARG A 100 5.50 -9.67 -30.96
CA ARG A 100 5.82 -11.10 -31.03
C ARG A 100 5.13 -11.85 -29.90
N ARG A 101 4.71 -13.09 -30.17
CA ARG A 101 4.18 -14.01 -29.17
C ARG A 101 5.30 -14.93 -28.69
N LEU A 102 5.46 -15.06 -27.38
CA LEU A 102 6.44 -15.91 -26.73
C LEU A 102 5.70 -17.01 -25.96
N THR A 103 6.14 -18.25 -26.12
CA THR A 103 5.48 -19.40 -25.49
C THR A 103 5.59 -19.33 -23.96
N GLY A 104 4.46 -19.50 -23.28
CA GLY A 104 4.32 -19.43 -21.83
C GLY A 104 4.23 -18.01 -21.28
N ASN A 105 3.80 -17.91 -20.02
CA ASN A 105 3.84 -16.66 -19.27
C ASN A 105 5.24 -16.45 -18.68
N LEU A 106 5.98 -15.49 -19.24
CA LEU A 106 7.37 -15.19 -18.89
C LEU A 106 7.51 -14.01 -17.90
N LEU A 107 6.38 -13.42 -17.47
CA LEU A 107 6.37 -12.22 -16.63
C LEU A 107 5.89 -12.55 -15.22
N ASP A 108 4.82 -13.32 -15.11
CA ASP A 108 4.14 -13.55 -13.85
C ASP A 108 4.65 -14.80 -13.15
N ALA A 109 4.80 -14.71 -11.83
CA ALA A 109 5.01 -15.85 -10.95
C ALA A 109 3.70 -16.26 -10.25
N PRO A 110 3.58 -17.51 -9.79
CA PRO A 110 2.49 -17.93 -8.90
C PRO A 110 2.31 -16.96 -7.74
N SER A 111 1.10 -16.41 -7.65
CA SER A 111 0.72 -15.40 -6.68
C SER A 111 -0.79 -15.43 -6.51
N HIS A 112 -1.27 -14.75 -5.48
CA HIS A 112 -2.66 -14.72 -5.08
C HIS A 112 -3.19 -13.29 -5.09
N ARG A 113 -4.51 -13.18 -5.25
CA ARG A 113 -5.24 -11.92 -5.23
C ARG A 113 -6.46 -12.03 -4.33
N PHE A 114 -7.02 -10.87 -3.97
CA PHE A 114 -8.21 -10.75 -3.15
C PHE A 114 -9.43 -10.56 -4.04
N THR A 115 -10.48 -11.37 -3.87
CA THR A 115 -11.72 -11.28 -4.66
C THR A 115 -12.34 -9.89 -4.58
N SER A 116 -12.37 -9.31 -3.38
CA SER A 116 -12.90 -7.97 -3.11
C SER A 116 -11.83 -6.86 -3.17
N GLY A 117 -10.68 -7.14 -3.79
CA GLY A 117 -9.55 -6.20 -3.90
C GLY A 117 -8.72 -6.08 -2.62
N SER A 118 -7.48 -5.63 -2.75
CA SER A 118 -6.52 -5.54 -1.64
C SER A 118 -6.94 -4.57 -0.54
N GLN A 119 -7.79 -3.57 -0.85
CA GLN A 119 -8.31 -2.65 0.16
C GLN A 119 -9.22 -3.35 1.19
N SER A 120 -9.74 -4.54 0.88
CA SER A 120 -10.49 -5.37 1.85
C SER A 120 -9.64 -5.73 3.08
N VAL A 121 -8.32 -5.86 2.94
CA VAL A 121 -7.38 -6.13 4.04
C VAL A 121 -7.38 -5.00 5.06
N ALA A 122 -7.27 -3.75 4.59
CA ALA A 122 -7.36 -2.58 5.47
C ALA A 122 -8.75 -2.43 6.07
N THR A 123 -9.79 -2.71 5.30
CA THR A 123 -11.17 -2.64 5.79
C THR A 123 -11.40 -3.64 6.93
N ALA A 124 -10.90 -4.86 6.80
CA ALA A 124 -10.97 -5.89 7.83
C ALA A 124 -10.23 -5.49 9.11
N LEU A 125 -8.99 -4.98 8.99
CA LEU A 125 -8.24 -4.49 10.15
C LEU A 125 -8.93 -3.28 10.81
N ALA A 126 -9.42 -2.33 10.02
CA ALA A 126 -10.17 -1.18 10.54
C ALA A 126 -11.43 -1.61 11.28
N GLY A 127 -12.11 -2.67 10.85
CA GLY A 127 -13.28 -3.24 11.51
C GLY A 127 -13.01 -3.86 12.89
N THR A 128 -11.74 -4.07 13.26
CA THR A 128 -11.37 -4.52 14.62
C THR A 128 -11.23 -3.36 15.62
N LEU A 129 -11.30 -2.12 15.13
CA LEU A 129 -11.14 -0.91 15.93
C LEU A 129 -12.52 -0.31 16.28
N PRO A 130 -12.69 0.27 17.47
CA PRO A 130 -13.84 1.10 17.78
C PRO A 130 -13.97 2.26 16.78
N ALA A 131 -15.19 2.62 16.39
CA ALA A 131 -15.42 3.62 15.35
C ALA A 131 -14.78 4.99 15.67
N GLU A 132 -14.76 5.36 16.95
CA GLU A 132 -14.15 6.60 17.45
C GLU A 132 -12.62 6.60 17.46
N SER A 133 -12.00 5.43 17.29
CA SER A 133 -10.55 5.26 17.32
C SER A 133 -9.89 5.34 15.93
N LEU A 134 -10.68 5.50 14.87
CA LEU A 134 -10.19 5.71 13.50
C LEU A 134 -10.72 7.03 12.95
N LEU A 135 -9.86 8.04 12.93
CA LEU A 135 -10.20 9.39 12.49
C LEU A 135 -9.67 9.63 11.07
N LEU A 136 -10.59 9.60 10.10
CA LEU A 136 -10.32 9.95 8.71
C LEU A 136 -10.24 11.48 8.52
N ASN A 137 -9.73 11.95 7.38
CA ASN A 137 -9.56 13.37 7.06
C ASN A 137 -8.80 14.16 8.14
N THR A 138 -7.89 13.49 8.86
CA THR A 138 -7.17 14.05 10.00
C THR A 138 -5.66 14.04 9.71
N PRO A 139 -5.19 14.90 8.79
CA PRO A 139 -3.77 14.95 8.46
C PRO A 139 -2.98 15.50 9.65
N VAL A 140 -1.96 14.76 10.08
CA VAL A 140 -0.97 15.24 11.04
C VAL A 140 -0.03 16.21 10.34
N THR A 141 0.15 17.40 10.93
CA THR A 141 0.97 18.47 10.37
C THR A 141 2.25 18.71 11.16
N ALA A 142 2.27 18.36 12.44
CA ALA A 142 3.46 18.47 13.27
C ALA A 142 3.42 17.50 14.46
N ILE A 143 4.61 17.10 14.91
CA ILE A 143 4.81 16.34 16.15
C ILE A 143 5.85 17.09 16.99
N ARG A 144 5.53 17.34 18.25
CA ARG A 144 6.37 18.09 19.20
C ARG A 144 6.60 17.30 20.47
N GLN A 145 7.82 17.33 20.98
CA GLN A 145 8.12 16.85 22.33
C GLN A 145 7.96 18.04 23.28
N VAL A 146 6.84 18.08 24.01
CA VAL A 146 6.54 19.17 24.96
C VAL A 146 6.93 18.80 26.39
N SER A 147 7.08 17.51 26.67
CA SER A 147 7.54 17.01 27.98
C SER A 147 8.35 15.72 27.81
N GLN A 148 9.03 15.30 28.87
CA GLN A 148 9.74 14.02 28.92
C GLN A 148 8.82 12.79 28.78
N HIS A 149 7.51 12.95 28.95
CA HIS A 149 6.55 11.85 29.04
C HIS A 149 5.56 11.75 27.88
N ARG A 150 5.42 12.81 27.08
CA ARG A 150 4.37 12.89 26.06
C ARG A 150 4.82 13.67 24.83
N LEU A 151 4.30 13.21 23.69
CA LEU A 151 4.36 13.92 22.42
C LEU A 151 3.02 14.62 22.18
N THR A 152 3.08 15.80 21.56
CA THR A 152 1.92 16.53 21.05
C THR A 152 1.86 16.33 19.54
N VAL A 153 0.72 15.83 19.04
CA VAL A 153 0.41 15.62 17.64
C VAL A 153 -0.56 16.72 17.21
N LEU A 154 -0.16 17.51 16.22
CA LEU A 154 -0.95 18.63 15.70
C LEU A 154 -1.67 18.23 14.42
N THR A 155 -2.96 18.60 14.34
CA THR A 155 -3.83 18.43 13.19
C THR A 155 -4.59 19.75 12.95
N PRO A 156 -5.25 19.94 11.80
CA PRO A 156 -6.13 21.09 11.58
C PRO A 156 -7.27 21.23 12.61
N ALA A 157 -7.70 20.12 13.23
CA ALA A 157 -8.73 20.11 14.26
C ALA A 157 -8.20 20.50 15.66
N GLY A 158 -6.87 20.61 15.82
CA GLY A 158 -6.22 20.97 17.08
C GLY A 158 -5.21 19.93 17.57
N PRO A 159 -4.60 20.18 18.74
CA PRO A 159 -3.63 19.29 19.37
C PRO A 159 -4.28 18.07 20.00
N SER A 160 -3.57 16.95 19.93
CA SER A 160 -3.77 15.75 20.75
C SER A 160 -2.44 15.32 21.34
N HIS A 161 -2.47 14.56 22.44
CA HIS A 161 -1.27 14.16 23.16
C HIS A 161 -1.20 12.64 23.31
N ALA A 162 0.00 12.07 23.21
CA ALA A 162 0.21 10.63 23.33
C ALA A 162 1.46 10.29 24.14
N ARG A 163 1.48 9.14 24.81
CA ARG A 163 2.71 8.59 25.41
C ARG A 163 3.67 8.09 24.34
N HIS A 164 3.11 7.48 23.29
CA HIS A 164 3.83 7.01 22.11
C HIS A 164 3.12 7.45 20.81
N VAL A 165 3.90 7.64 19.76
CA VAL A 165 3.41 7.87 18.40
C VAL A 165 4.03 6.85 17.46
N ILE A 166 3.21 6.22 16.61
CA ILE A 166 3.68 5.33 15.55
C ILE A 166 3.48 6.03 14.21
N LEU A 167 4.58 6.32 13.50
CA LEU A 167 4.55 6.84 12.13
C LEU A 167 4.38 5.68 11.15
N ALA A 168 3.14 5.48 10.70
CA ALA A 168 2.78 4.43 9.77
C ALA A 168 2.61 4.89 8.31
N ILE A 169 3.53 5.77 7.90
CA ILE A 169 3.61 6.37 6.57
C ILE A 169 5.06 6.28 6.05
N PRO A 170 5.29 6.38 4.72
CA PRO A 170 6.65 6.32 4.17
C PRO A 170 7.58 7.36 4.82
N PRO A 171 8.83 7.00 5.19
CA PRO A 171 9.73 7.92 5.89
C PRO A 171 9.95 9.26 5.17
N ALA A 172 10.19 9.23 3.86
CA ALA A 172 10.38 10.46 3.08
C ALA A 172 9.12 11.35 3.07
N LEU A 173 7.92 10.73 3.05
CA LEU A 173 6.66 11.47 3.15
C LEU A 173 6.47 12.08 4.54
N ALA A 174 6.86 11.38 5.61
CA ALA A 174 6.78 11.90 6.96
C ALA A 174 7.59 13.20 7.10
N LEU A 175 8.82 13.21 6.60
CA LEU A 175 9.72 14.37 6.66
C LEU A 175 9.29 15.52 5.72
N GLU A 176 8.47 15.23 4.72
CA GLU A 176 7.87 16.22 3.81
C GLU A 176 6.60 16.85 4.39
N ARG A 177 5.82 16.11 5.18
CA ARG A 177 4.46 16.51 5.58
C ARG A 177 4.31 16.87 7.06
N ILE A 178 5.20 16.36 7.90
CA ILE A 178 5.14 16.54 9.34
C ILE A 178 6.36 17.34 9.77
N ASP A 179 6.10 18.47 10.41
CA ASP A 179 7.14 19.25 11.06
C ASP A 179 7.51 18.61 12.42
N PHE A 180 8.81 18.35 12.62
CA PHE A 180 9.38 17.79 13.86
C PHE A 180 10.21 18.81 14.68
N HIS A 181 10.33 20.08 14.26
CA HIS A 181 11.09 21.15 14.93
C HIS A 181 12.52 20.74 15.33
N ASP A 182 13.22 20.10 14.40
CA ASP A 182 14.59 19.62 14.58
C ASP A 182 14.80 18.59 15.72
N ALA A 183 13.71 18.00 16.24
CA ALA A 183 13.79 17.04 17.33
C ALA A 183 14.36 15.67 16.91
N LEU A 184 14.41 15.37 15.61
CA LEU A 184 14.91 14.09 15.11
C LEU A 184 16.44 14.12 14.91
N PRO A 185 17.16 13.04 15.26
CA PRO A 185 18.59 12.90 14.97
C PRO A 185 18.91 13.11 13.48
N ALA A 186 20.02 13.80 13.20
CA ALA A 186 20.37 14.22 11.84
C ALA A 186 20.61 13.04 10.87
N ASP A 187 21.14 11.93 11.36
CA ASP A 187 21.32 10.69 10.60
C ASP A 187 19.98 10.04 10.23
N LEU A 188 19.02 9.99 11.16
CA LEU A 188 17.66 9.54 10.89
C LEU A 188 16.95 10.44 9.88
N VAL A 189 17.10 11.76 9.98
CA VAL A 189 16.53 12.72 9.01
C VAL A 189 17.11 12.48 7.62
N ARG A 190 18.43 12.33 7.48
CA ARG A 190 19.08 12.02 6.18
C ARG A 190 18.56 10.71 5.61
N LEU A 191 18.56 9.65 6.42
CA LEU A 191 18.05 8.34 6.02
C LEU A 191 16.59 8.43 5.54
N ALA A 192 15.72 9.06 6.33
CA ALA A 192 14.31 9.18 6.01
C ALA A 192 14.04 9.97 4.74
N ARG A 193 14.75 11.08 4.52
CA ARG A 193 14.64 11.87 3.28
C ARG A 193 15.14 11.13 2.04
N SER A 194 16.09 10.21 2.20
CA SER A 194 16.65 9.44 1.08
C SER A 194 15.93 8.12 0.81
N THR A 195 15.15 7.61 1.77
CA THR A 195 14.49 6.30 1.65
C THR A 195 13.40 6.33 0.57
N PRO A 196 13.47 5.48 -0.46
CA PRO A 196 12.45 5.38 -1.50
C PRO A 196 11.06 5.07 -0.95
N VAL A 197 10.04 5.54 -1.67
CA VAL A 197 8.66 5.16 -1.40
C VAL A 197 8.29 4.03 -2.36
N TRP A 198 7.97 2.85 -1.83
CA TRP A 198 7.55 1.74 -2.68
C TRP A 198 6.25 2.09 -3.44
N MET A 199 6.20 1.78 -4.74
CA MET A 199 5.19 2.26 -5.69
C MET A 199 5.09 3.80 -5.85
N GLY A 200 5.95 4.59 -5.20
CA GLY A 200 5.89 6.05 -5.27
C GLY A 200 6.27 6.63 -6.63
N THR A 201 6.79 5.83 -7.56
CA THR A 201 7.28 6.25 -8.88
C THR A 201 6.55 5.56 -10.04
N VAL A 202 5.38 4.98 -9.80
CA VAL A 202 4.62 4.27 -10.84
C VAL A 202 3.25 4.89 -11.07
N THR A 203 2.80 4.84 -12.31
CA THR A 203 1.41 5.03 -12.70
C THR A 203 0.81 3.67 -12.98
N LYS A 204 -0.28 3.34 -12.31
CA LYS A 204 -1.02 2.11 -12.52
C LYS A 204 -2.24 2.37 -13.40
N VAL A 205 -2.41 1.57 -14.45
CA VAL A 205 -3.54 1.69 -15.37
C VAL A 205 -4.30 0.38 -15.40
N VAL A 206 -5.61 0.41 -15.17
CA VAL A 206 -6.48 -0.75 -15.28
C VAL A 206 -7.50 -0.52 -16.38
N ALA A 207 -7.42 -1.34 -17.42
CA ALA A 207 -8.33 -1.39 -18.55
C ALA A 207 -9.39 -2.46 -18.32
N HIS A 208 -10.63 -2.03 -18.10
CA HIS A 208 -11.79 -2.91 -17.97
C HIS A 208 -12.37 -3.23 -19.35
N TYR A 209 -12.74 -4.50 -19.56
CA TYR A 209 -13.27 -5.01 -20.82
C TYR A 209 -14.56 -5.79 -20.58
N PRO A 210 -15.37 -5.99 -21.64
CA PRO A 210 -16.59 -6.79 -21.54
C PRO A 210 -16.30 -8.30 -21.37
N ALA A 211 -15.15 -8.78 -21.83
CA ALA A 211 -14.75 -10.18 -21.76
C ALA A 211 -13.22 -10.35 -21.78
N VAL A 212 -12.74 -11.50 -21.31
CA VAL A 212 -11.32 -11.91 -21.29
C VAL A 212 -10.84 -12.43 -22.66
N PHE A 213 -11.06 -11.64 -23.71
CA PHE A 213 -10.82 -12.05 -25.11
C PHE A 213 -9.38 -12.51 -25.40
N TRP A 214 -8.40 -12.08 -24.60
CA TRP A 214 -7.00 -12.50 -24.74
C TRP A 214 -6.82 -13.98 -24.35
N ARG A 215 -7.53 -14.46 -23.32
CA ARG A 215 -7.47 -15.86 -22.89
C ARG A 215 -7.99 -16.81 -23.97
N GLU A 216 -9.05 -16.42 -24.67
CA GLU A 216 -9.62 -17.19 -25.81
C GLU A 216 -8.63 -17.33 -26.98
N ARG A 217 -7.65 -16.42 -27.06
CA ARG A 217 -6.57 -16.45 -28.07
C ARG A 217 -5.32 -17.16 -27.56
N GLY A 218 -5.39 -17.81 -26.40
CA GLY A 218 -4.29 -18.50 -25.75
C GLY A 218 -3.22 -17.56 -25.19
N LEU A 219 -3.56 -16.32 -24.88
CA LEU A 219 -2.65 -15.34 -24.28
C LEU A 219 -2.91 -15.24 -22.77
N ALA A 220 -1.83 -15.12 -21.99
CA ALA A 220 -1.92 -15.01 -20.54
C ALA A 220 -2.38 -13.62 -20.05
N GLY A 221 -2.49 -12.63 -20.94
CA GLY A 221 -2.62 -11.22 -20.56
C GLY A 221 -1.30 -10.60 -20.07
N ALA A 222 -0.19 -11.35 -20.13
CA ALA A 222 1.16 -10.91 -19.85
C ALA A 222 1.79 -10.23 -21.06
N VAL A 223 2.32 -9.01 -20.89
CA VAL A 223 2.98 -8.25 -21.95
C VAL A 223 4.23 -7.56 -21.42
N PHE A 224 5.34 -7.68 -22.16
CA PHE A 224 6.46 -6.75 -22.09
C PHE A 224 6.40 -5.79 -23.27
N SER A 225 6.58 -4.50 -23.04
CA SER A 225 6.60 -3.50 -24.11
C SER A 225 7.78 -2.55 -23.99
N ARG A 226 8.46 -2.35 -25.12
CA ARG A 226 9.50 -1.34 -25.32
C ARG A 226 8.97 -0.05 -25.94
N THR A 227 7.65 0.04 -26.17
CA THR A 227 7.02 1.20 -26.79
C THR A 227 5.72 1.58 -26.10
N GLY A 228 5.30 2.84 -26.26
CA GLY A 228 4.06 3.31 -25.65
C GLY A 228 4.18 3.53 -24.14
N PRO A 229 3.06 3.93 -23.50
CA PRO A 229 3.06 4.29 -22.09
C PRO A 229 3.20 3.10 -21.12
N LEU A 230 2.62 1.94 -21.44
CA LEU A 230 2.65 0.76 -20.57
C LEU A 230 3.86 -0.11 -20.91
N GLN A 231 4.66 -0.48 -19.90
CA GLN A 231 5.87 -1.31 -20.07
C GLN A 231 5.64 -2.77 -19.72
N GLU A 232 4.87 -3.01 -18.66
CA GLU A 232 4.45 -4.34 -18.23
C GLU A 232 2.92 -4.33 -18.13
N ILE A 233 2.29 -5.38 -18.64
CA ILE A 233 0.84 -5.58 -18.58
C ILE A 233 0.57 -7.00 -18.10
N HIS A 234 -0.44 -7.15 -17.25
CA HIS A 234 -0.81 -8.38 -16.57
C HIS A 234 -2.33 -8.56 -16.64
N ASP A 235 -2.77 -9.81 -16.61
CA ASP A 235 -4.19 -10.12 -16.41
C ASP A 235 -4.61 -9.74 -14.98
N MET A 236 -5.60 -8.85 -14.86
CA MET A 236 -6.21 -8.45 -13.58
C MET A 236 -7.65 -8.95 -13.46
N SER A 237 -8.09 -9.87 -14.32
CA SER A 237 -9.46 -10.35 -14.29
C SER A 237 -9.77 -11.04 -12.96
N GLY A 238 -11.00 -10.91 -12.49
CA GLY A 238 -11.45 -11.58 -11.28
C GLY A 238 -11.64 -13.09 -11.50
N PRO A 239 -12.13 -13.81 -10.48
CA PRO A 239 -12.47 -15.23 -10.59
C PRO A 239 -13.36 -15.50 -11.81
N ASP A 240 -13.11 -16.59 -12.52
CA ASP A 240 -13.85 -16.96 -13.74
C ASP A 240 -13.78 -15.91 -14.86
N GLY A 241 -12.79 -15.01 -14.83
CA GLY A 241 -12.60 -13.96 -15.82
C GLY A 241 -13.52 -12.74 -15.65
N ARG A 242 -14.13 -12.54 -14.47
CA ARG A 242 -15.08 -11.44 -14.22
C ARG A 242 -14.73 -10.64 -12.95
N PRO A 243 -14.63 -9.30 -12.99
CA PRO A 243 -14.53 -8.46 -14.19
C PRO A 243 -13.36 -8.88 -15.09
N ALA A 244 -13.45 -8.63 -16.40
CA ALA A 244 -12.33 -8.84 -17.31
C ALA A 244 -11.47 -7.59 -17.33
N ALA A 245 -10.20 -7.68 -16.94
CA ALA A 245 -9.34 -6.49 -16.87
C ALA A 245 -7.89 -6.81 -17.18
N LEU A 246 -7.22 -5.83 -17.79
CA LEU A 246 -5.76 -5.79 -17.91
C LEU A 246 -5.23 -4.67 -17.03
N LEU A 247 -4.21 -4.98 -16.25
CA LEU A 247 -3.42 -4.02 -15.50
C LEU A 247 -2.14 -3.73 -16.29
N GLY A 248 -1.75 -2.47 -16.50
CA GLY A 248 -0.39 -2.12 -16.88
C GLY A 248 0.28 -1.05 -16.01
N PHE A 249 1.61 -1.04 -16.05
CA PHE A 249 2.47 -0.06 -15.38
C PHE A 249 3.07 0.93 -16.37
N ALA A 250 2.97 2.22 -16.04
CA ALA A 250 3.66 3.31 -16.71
C ALA A 250 4.58 4.03 -15.71
N HIS A 251 5.57 4.76 -16.21
CA HIS A 251 6.44 5.57 -15.36
C HIS A 251 5.69 6.67 -14.60
N ALA A 252 6.28 7.15 -13.50
CA ALA A 252 5.86 8.37 -12.82
C ALA A 252 5.67 9.52 -13.81
N ARG A 253 4.62 10.33 -13.60
CA ARG A 253 4.35 11.54 -14.40
C ARG A 253 4.16 11.27 -15.90
N ALA A 254 3.87 10.03 -16.28
CA ALA A 254 3.52 9.68 -17.65
C ALA A 254 2.16 10.27 -18.06
N VAL A 255 1.29 10.56 -17.08
CA VAL A 255 -0.05 11.09 -17.29
C VAL A 255 0.02 12.55 -17.75
N ARG A 256 -0.40 12.78 -19.00
CA ARG A 256 -0.48 14.07 -19.69
C ARG A 256 -1.69 14.09 -20.62
N PRO A 257 -2.12 15.25 -21.15
CA PRO A 257 -3.23 15.28 -22.11
C PRO A 257 -3.03 14.27 -23.25
N GLY A 258 -4.05 13.44 -23.49
CA GLY A 258 -4.00 12.35 -24.49
C GLY A 258 -3.41 11.02 -24.00
N PHE A 259 -3.04 10.90 -22.72
CA PHE A 259 -2.52 9.65 -22.14
C PHE A 259 -3.47 8.46 -22.35
N ASP A 260 -4.76 8.61 -22.07
CA ASP A 260 -5.74 7.53 -22.23
C ASP A 260 -5.83 7.06 -23.69
N LYS A 261 -5.79 7.98 -24.65
CA LYS A 261 -5.76 7.66 -26.08
C LYS A 261 -4.47 6.92 -26.45
N ALA A 262 -3.33 7.29 -25.86
CA ALA A 262 -2.07 6.60 -26.07
C ALA A 262 -2.10 5.17 -25.51
N VAL A 263 -2.68 4.98 -24.32
CA VAL A 263 -2.90 3.66 -23.70
C VAL A 263 -3.82 2.80 -24.56
N THR A 264 -5.03 3.28 -24.89
CA THR A 264 -5.98 2.53 -25.73
C THR A 264 -5.38 2.19 -27.09
N GLY A 265 -4.66 3.13 -27.71
CA GLY A 265 -3.96 2.89 -28.97
C GLY A 265 -2.86 1.83 -28.84
N GLN A 266 -2.14 1.80 -27.72
CA GLN A 266 -1.15 0.74 -27.45
C GLN A 266 -1.82 -0.62 -27.29
N LEU A 267 -2.89 -0.72 -26.49
CA LEU A 267 -3.63 -1.97 -26.28
C LEU A 267 -4.22 -2.50 -27.59
N ALA A 268 -4.76 -1.63 -28.44
CA ALA A 268 -5.25 -2.02 -29.77
C ALA A 268 -4.14 -2.56 -30.68
N ARG A 269 -2.93 -1.98 -30.66
CA ARG A 269 -1.77 -2.50 -31.41
C ARG A 269 -1.26 -3.83 -30.86
N LEU A 270 -1.34 -4.05 -29.55
CA LEU A 270 -0.91 -5.29 -28.90
C LEU A 270 -1.81 -6.46 -29.28
N PHE A 271 -3.13 -6.26 -29.15
CA PHE A 271 -4.10 -7.34 -29.29
C PHE A 271 -4.77 -7.40 -30.67
N GLY A 272 -4.41 -6.48 -31.57
CA GLY A 272 -4.90 -6.42 -32.94
C GLY A 272 -6.23 -5.68 -33.09
N PRO A 273 -6.61 -5.34 -34.34
CA PRO A 273 -7.75 -4.47 -34.63
C PRO A 273 -9.12 -5.06 -34.25
N ALA A 274 -9.21 -6.39 -34.11
CA ALA A 274 -10.42 -7.08 -33.65
C ALA A 274 -10.53 -7.16 -32.11
N ALA A 275 -9.55 -6.64 -31.36
CA ALA A 275 -9.69 -6.51 -29.91
C ALA A 275 -10.68 -5.38 -29.59
N PRO A 276 -11.63 -5.59 -28.65
CA PRO A 276 -12.50 -4.51 -28.20
C PRO A 276 -11.67 -3.37 -27.58
N ALA A 277 -12.19 -2.15 -27.60
CA ALA A 277 -11.66 -1.09 -26.76
C ALA A 277 -12.03 -1.35 -25.28
N PRO A 278 -11.23 -0.86 -24.31
CA PRO A 278 -11.63 -0.88 -22.91
C PRO A 278 -12.92 -0.07 -22.70
N ASP A 279 -13.85 -0.57 -21.89
CA ASP A 279 -15.05 0.15 -21.49
C ASP A 279 -14.71 1.32 -20.55
N VAL A 280 -13.74 1.07 -19.66
CA VAL A 280 -13.27 2.03 -18.66
C VAL A 280 -11.75 1.90 -18.52
N LEU A 281 -11.08 3.05 -18.44
CA LEU A 281 -9.69 3.14 -18.01
C LEU A 281 -9.62 3.81 -16.65
N HIS A 282 -9.11 3.09 -15.66
CA HIS A 282 -8.75 3.66 -14.37
C HIS A 282 -7.26 3.96 -14.36
N VAL A 283 -6.89 5.19 -14.05
CA VAL A 283 -5.49 5.64 -14.01
C VAL A 283 -5.18 6.19 -12.63
N GLN A 284 -4.17 5.63 -11.97
CA GLN A 284 -3.66 6.11 -10.69
C GLN A 284 -2.17 6.39 -10.80
N ASP A 285 -1.79 7.66 -10.89
CA ASP A 285 -0.40 8.08 -10.75
C ASP A 285 -0.08 8.22 -9.26
N TRP A 286 0.71 7.28 -8.72
CA TRP A 286 1.09 7.29 -7.31
C TRP A 286 2.17 8.34 -6.99
N SER A 287 2.88 8.83 -8.01
CA SER A 287 3.94 9.84 -7.84
C SER A 287 3.42 11.25 -7.59
N THR A 288 2.14 11.49 -7.90
CA THR A 288 1.45 12.76 -7.64
C THR A 288 0.44 12.65 -6.49
N GLU A 289 0.23 11.46 -5.94
CA GLU A 289 -0.70 11.26 -4.83
C GLU A 289 -0.11 11.84 -3.54
N ARG A 290 -0.69 12.95 -3.10
CA ARG A 290 -0.21 13.85 -2.02
C ARG A 290 0.18 13.13 -0.73
N TRP A 291 -0.52 12.04 -0.41
CA TRP A 291 -0.44 11.32 0.85
C TRP A 291 0.26 9.95 0.71
N THR A 292 0.91 9.71 -0.43
CA THR A 292 1.73 8.53 -0.71
C THR A 292 3.16 8.95 -0.96
N ALA A 293 3.37 9.90 -1.86
CA ALA A 293 4.69 10.26 -2.34
C ALA A 293 5.03 11.74 -2.06
N PRO A 294 6.26 12.04 -1.63
CA PRO A 294 6.74 13.42 -1.64
C PRO A 294 6.94 13.90 -3.09
N PRO A 295 6.92 15.22 -3.37
CA PRO A 295 7.14 15.75 -4.72
C PRO A 295 8.47 15.29 -5.37
N THR A 296 9.47 14.99 -4.54
CA THR A 296 10.82 14.55 -4.90
C THR A 296 10.98 13.04 -5.07
N VAL A 297 9.91 12.25 -4.97
CA VAL A 297 9.94 10.77 -4.95
C VAL A 297 10.74 10.13 -6.09
N HIS A 298 10.72 10.74 -7.28
CA HIS A 298 11.46 10.28 -8.47
C HIS A 298 12.98 10.30 -8.31
N ARG A 299 13.51 11.00 -7.29
CA ARG A 299 14.95 11.06 -6.98
C ARG A 299 15.35 9.99 -5.96
N LEU A 300 14.39 9.34 -5.32
CA LEU A 300 14.62 8.39 -4.25
C LEU A 300 14.70 6.98 -4.85
N THR A 301 15.91 6.54 -5.17
CA THR A 301 16.15 5.30 -5.94
C THR A 301 17.02 4.28 -5.21
N ASP A 302 17.55 4.61 -4.03
CA ASP A 302 18.38 3.70 -3.23
C ASP A 302 17.52 2.77 -2.37
N TYR A 303 17.05 1.68 -2.98
CA TYR A 303 16.24 0.67 -2.29
C TYR A 303 17.04 -0.18 -1.28
N SER A 304 18.37 -0.02 -1.19
CA SER A 304 19.16 -0.67 -0.13
C SER A 304 18.88 -0.08 1.27
N LEU A 305 18.26 1.10 1.32
CA LEU A 305 17.86 1.77 2.56
C LEU A 305 16.62 1.15 3.22
N LEU A 306 15.89 0.28 2.51
CA LEU A 306 14.72 -0.38 3.08
C LEU A 306 15.13 -1.28 4.25
N GLY A 307 14.36 -1.25 5.34
CA GLY A 307 14.63 -2.05 6.53
C GLY A 307 15.83 -1.60 7.36
N HIS A 308 16.44 -0.45 7.06
CA HIS A 308 17.64 0.04 7.76
C HIS A 308 17.49 0.02 9.29
N ALA A 309 18.59 -0.31 9.99
CA ALA A 309 18.60 -0.57 11.44
C ALA A 309 18.11 0.61 12.29
N LEU A 310 18.31 1.85 11.83
CA LEU A 310 17.81 3.05 12.51
C LEU A 310 16.28 3.09 12.60
N TYR A 311 15.54 2.49 11.66
CA TYR A 311 14.08 2.39 11.75
C TYR A 311 13.59 1.40 12.80
N GLN A 312 14.46 0.50 13.26
CA GLN A 312 14.15 -0.47 14.31
C GLN A 312 14.26 0.15 15.71
N ARG A 313 14.79 1.37 15.83
CA ARG A 313 14.99 2.09 17.09
C ARG A 313 14.00 3.24 17.20
N PRO A 314 13.23 3.34 18.30
CA PRO A 314 12.35 4.49 18.47
C PRO A 314 13.16 5.77 18.72
N ALA A 315 12.70 6.89 18.17
CA ALA A 315 13.25 8.22 18.38
C ALA A 315 12.51 8.95 19.52
N LEU A 316 12.95 10.17 19.85
CA LEU A 316 12.33 11.03 20.86
C LEU A 316 12.16 10.30 22.21
N ASP A 317 13.27 9.84 22.79
CA ASP A 317 13.33 9.13 24.07
C ASP A 317 12.42 7.89 24.14
N GLY A 318 12.38 7.09 23.07
CA GLY A 318 11.59 5.87 23.03
C GLY A 318 10.12 6.06 22.61
N ARG A 319 9.71 7.29 22.25
CA ARG A 319 8.29 7.63 22.09
C ARG A 319 7.81 7.63 20.65
N LEU A 320 8.69 7.84 19.68
CA LEU A 320 8.34 7.87 18.26
C LEU A 320 8.83 6.61 17.56
N HIS A 321 7.91 5.79 17.06
CA HIS A 321 8.20 4.51 16.40
C HIS A 321 7.90 4.60 14.91
N TRP A 322 8.68 3.90 14.09
CA TRP A 322 8.43 3.80 12.65
C TRP A 322 7.73 2.50 12.29
N ALA A 323 6.74 2.59 11.41
CA ALA A 323 5.95 1.44 10.97
C ALA A 323 5.46 1.61 9.53
N SER A 324 6.34 1.53 8.55
CA SER A 324 5.94 1.43 7.14
C SER A 324 6.58 0.21 6.49
N THR A 325 6.07 -0.25 5.35
CA THR A 325 6.70 -1.37 4.62
C THR A 325 8.17 -1.08 4.30
N GLU A 326 8.52 0.19 4.06
CA GLU A 326 9.90 0.65 3.87
C GLU A 326 10.82 0.38 5.08
N THR A 327 10.24 0.20 6.26
CA THR A 327 10.98 -0.02 7.51
C THR A 327 11.03 -1.50 7.90
N ALA A 328 10.40 -2.37 7.12
CA ALA A 328 10.43 -3.81 7.35
C ALA A 328 11.80 -4.38 6.96
N THR A 329 12.36 -5.26 7.79
CA THR A 329 13.60 -5.98 7.48
C THR A 329 13.39 -7.17 6.55
N GLU A 330 12.12 -7.55 6.34
CA GLU A 330 11.69 -8.65 5.50
C GLU A 330 10.49 -8.18 4.66
N ASN A 331 10.41 -8.63 3.41
CA ASN A 331 9.31 -8.32 2.49
C ASN A 331 9.01 -6.82 2.37
N ALA A 332 10.05 -5.98 2.43
CA ALA A 332 9.91 -4.54 2.30
C ALA A 332 9.33 -4.18 0.93
N GLY A 333 8.33 -3.30 0.93
CA GLY A 333 7.54 -2.96 -0.26
C GLY A 333 6.22 -3.75 -0.37
N HIS A 334 6.10 -4.90 0.29
CA HIS A 334 4.91 -5.73 0.20
C HIS A 334 3.90 -5.41 1.32
N ILE A 335 2.68 -5.94 1.20
CA ILE A 335 1.66 -5.90 2.27
C ILE A 335 2.21 -6.65 3.49
N GLU A 336 2.90 -7.77 3.28
CA GLU A 336 3.56 -8.57 4.32
C GLU A 336 4.53 -7.74 5.18
N GLY A 337 5.45 -7.01 4.53
CA GLY A 337 6.37 -6.10 5.23
C GLY A 337 5.66 -4.98 5.96
N ALA A 338 4.54 -4.47 5.42
CA ALA A 338 3.73 -3.47 6.11
C ALA A 338 3.14 -4.04 7.42
N LEU A 339 2.53 -5.23 7.37
CA LEU A 339 2.00 -5.91 8.55
C LEU A 339 3.10 -6.18 9.59
N ALA A 340 4.25 -6.69 9.14
CA ALA A 340 5.41 -6.97 10.00
C ALA A 340 5.93 -5.71 10.71
N ALA A 341 6.06 -4.59 9.99
CA ALA A 341 6.50 -3.32 10.54
C ALA A 341 5.52 -2.75 11.58
N GLY A 342 4.22 -2.85 11.30
CA GLY A 342 3.14 -2.45 12.20
C GLY A 342 3.17 -3.21 13.52
N GLU A 343 3.20 -4.54 13.43
CA GLU A 343 3.26 -5.42 14.61
C GLU A 343 4.56 -5.23 15.41
N ARG A 344 5.70 -5.01 14.74
CA ARG A 344 6.96 -4.69 15.42
C ARG A 344 6.83 -3.41 16.25
N ALA A 345 6.31 -2.34 15.66
CA ALA A 345 6.13 -1.08 16.38
C ALA A 345 5.16 -1.22 17.55
N ALA A 346 4.06 -1.96 17.38
CA ALA A 346 3.14 -2.28 18.48
C ALA A 346 3.84 -3.04 19.62
N ARG A 347 4.62 -4.10 19.31
CA ARG A 347 5.40 -4.83 20.33
C ARG A 347 6.39 -3.94 21.07
N SER A 348 7.06 -3.03 20.37
CA SER A 348 8.00 -2.07 20.97
C SER A 348 7.31 -1.17 22.00
N VAL A 349 6.11 -0.68 21.68
CA VAL A 349 5.27 0.11 22.61
C VAL A 349 4.82 -0.76 23.80
N LEU A 350 4.31 -1.97 23.56
CA LEU A 350 3.89 -2.88 24.63
C LEU A 350 5.05 -3.26 25.56
N ALA A 351 6.27 -3.40 25.03
CA ALA A 351 7.47 -3.64 25.83
C ALA A 351 7.74 -2.48 26.79
N SER A 352 7.66 -1.26 26.27
CA SER A 352 7.86 -0.02 27.05
C SER A 352 6.76 0.19 28.10
N ALA A 353 5.56 -0.33 27.87
CA ALA A 353 4.44 -0.30 28.81
C ALA A 353 4.45 -1.47 29.83
N GLY A 354 5.38 -2.43 29.73
CA GLY A 354 5.41 -3.63 30.59
C GLY A 354 4.31 -4.66 30.29
N LEU A 355 3.67 -4.58 29.12
CA LEU A 355 2.50 -5.38 28.74
C LEU A 355 2.81 -6.60 27.86
N LEU A 356 4.08 -6.89 27.56
CA LEU A 356 4.45 -8.05 26.74
C LEU A 356 4.17 -9.41 27.42
N ASN A 357 4.03 -9.45 28.74
CA ASN A 357 3.86 -10.69 29.50
C ASN A 357 2.44 -11.30 29.42
N GLY A 358 1.52 -10.72 28.64
CA GLY A 358 0.14 -11.20 28.46
C GLY A 358 -0.18 -11.87 27.12
N VAL A 359 0.71 -11.78 26.12
CA VAL A 359 0.47 -12.36 24.79
C VAL A 359 1.14 -13.73 24.70
N THR A 360 0.53 -14.72 25.36
CA THR A 360 0.90 -16.12 25.13
C THR A 360 0.46 -16.51 23.73
N THR A 361 1.43 -16.93 22.92
CA THR A 361 1.24 -17.57 21.62
C THR A 361 0.28 -18.75 21.76
N THR A 362 -0.95 -18.60 21.29
CA THR A 362 -1.84 -19.71 21.01
C THR A 362 -1.32 -20.42 19.76
N ARG A 363 -0.33 -21.29 19.95
CA ARG A 363 -0.10 -22.43 19.05
C ARG A 363 -1.17 -23.47 19.35
N ARG A 364 -2.15 -23.63 18.46
CA ARG A 364 -2.76 -24.93 18.13
C ARG A 364 -3.17 -24.92 16.67
#